data_AF-A0A535QWI2-F1
#
_entry.id   AF-A0A535QWI2-F1
#
_cell.length_a   1.000
_cell.length_b   1.000
_cell.length_c   1.000
_cell.angle_alpha   90.00
_cell.angle_beta   90.00
_cell.angle_gamma   90.00
#
_symmetry.space_group_name_H-M   'P 1'
#
loop_
_entity.id
_entity.type
_entity.pdbx_description
1 polymer ?
#
loop_
_entity_poly.entity_id
_entity_poly.type
_entity_poly.pdbx_seq_one_letter_code
_entity_poly.pdbx_strand_id
1 'polypeptide(L)'
;MGGHATLAASGPTQLSREVAPELERDPVYLVRTAAFDGPIELLLTLAQRAEVDLAAIPLASLTDDYLRAIEHDRPPLDRLAAFLVIGARLVQLKAAALMPQAQMGEEEDLQAWEDAIKGRLEEYKRFKELAESLMRRHASGRFTFAGLLEPDVIPQARVQVSLDALASAFQQVLGRDGTRVARRQARPAP
;
A
#
# COMPACT_ATOMS: atom_id res chain seq x y z
N MET A 1 60.49 5.77 -56.65
CA MET A 1 59.50 4.69 -56.87
C MET A 1 58.85 4.37 -55.53
N GLY A 2 57.50 4.39 -55.45
CA GLY A 2 56.64 3.91 -54.34
C GLY A 2 56.73 4.70 -53.03
N GLY A 3 55.69 5.26 -52.42
CA GLY A 3 54.47 4.60 -51.91
C GLY A 3 54.83 3.86 -50.61
N HIS A 4 54.37 4.21 -49.40
CA HIS A 4 52.99 4.37 -48.93
C HIS A 4 52.88 5.34 -47.74
N ALA A 5 51.69 5.92 -47.59
CA ALA A 5 51.29 6.80 -46.51
C ALA A 5 50.59 6.03 -45.35
N THR A 6 50.53 6.70 -44.19
CA THR A 6 49.34 6.82 -43.32
C THR A 6 49.21 5.96 -42.05
N LEU A 7 49.20 6.70 -40.93
CA LEU A 7 48.53 6.52 -39.62
C LEU A 7 48.75 5.24 -38.80
N ALA A 8 49.37 5.40 -37.63
CA ALA A 8 49.08 4.59 -36.44
C ALA A 8 48.91 5.51 -35.24
N ALA A 9 47.80 5.29 -34.53
CA ALA A 9 47.17 6.22 -33.61
C ALA A 9 47.80 6.26 -32.21
N SER A 10 47.64 7.44 -31.63
CA SER A 10 47.78 7.82 -30.23
C SER A 10 47.28 6.80 -29.20
N GLY A 11 48.13 6.58 -28.19
CA GLY A 11 47.76 6.64 -26.76
C GLY A 11 46.93 5.50 -26.16
N PRO A 12 47.38 4.86 -25.07
CA PRO A 12 46.53 3.99 -24.28
C PRO A 12 45.56 4.84 -23.45
N THR A 13 44.30 4.95 -23.88
CA THR A 13 43.23 5.56 -23.07
C THR A 13 42.79 4.56 -22.00
N GLN A 14 43.35 4.74 -20.80
CA GLN A 14 42.87 4.16 -19.55
C GLN A 14 41.47 4.74 -19.25
N LEU A 15 40.42 3.93 -19.38
CA LEU A 15 39.10 4.24 -18.82
C LEU A 15 38.99 3.64 -17.42
N SER A 16 39.71 4.25 -16.48
CA SER A 16 39.39 4.14 -15.06
C SER A 16 38.12 4.95 -14.81
N ARG A 17 36.96 4.29 -14.77
CA ARG A 17 35.75 4.90 -14.20
C ARG A 17 35.41 4.15 -12.93
N GLU A 18 36.00 4.61 -11.84
CA GLU A 18 35.54 4.29 -10.49
C GLU A 18 34.55 5.38 -10.04
N VAL A 19 33.54 4.93 -9.28
CA VAL A 19 32.60 5.68 -8.44
C VAL A 19 31.40 6.34 -9.16
N ALA A 20 30.21 5.75 -8.99
CA ALA A 20 29.30 6.11 -7.89
C ALA A 20 28.15 5.10 -7.74
N PRO A 21 27.83 4.64 -6.51
CA PRO A 21 26.65 3.85 -6.23
C PRO A 21 25.49 4.81 -5.94
N GLU A 22 24.64 5.07 -6.91
CA GLU A 22 23.46 5.90 -6.66
C GLU A 22 22.22 5.18 -7.18
N LEU A 23 21.88 4.12 -6.47
CA LEU A 23 20.46 3.79 -6.28
C LEU A 23 19.89 4.86 -5.36
N GLU A 24 19.73 6.09 -5.87
CA GLU A 24 18.75 7.03 -5.33
C GLU A 24 17.39 6.34 -5.51
N ARG A 25 17.04 5.54 -4.50
CA ARG A 25 15.67 5.10 -4.31
C ARG A 25 14.89 6.37 -4.11
N ASP A 26 14.18 6.78 -5.16
CA ASP A 26 13.11 7.77 -5.08
C ASP A 26 12.36 7.47 -3.78
N PRO A 27 12.47 8.31 -2.75
CA PRO A 27 11.78 8.04 -1.50
C PRO A 27 10.31 7.99 -1.87
N VAL A 28 9.68 6.84 -1.65
CA VAL A 28 8.24 6.71 -1.75
C VAL A 28 7.69 7.74 -0.76
N TYR A 29 7.35 8.93 -1.27
CA TYR A 29 6.78 10.01 -0.50
C TYR A 29 5.38 9.57 -0.11
N LEU A 30 5.32 8.84 1.00
CA LEU A 30 4.09 8.49 1.68
C LEU A 30 3.66 9.76 2.41
N VAL A 31 3.03 10.67 1.67
CA VAL A 31 2.42 11.89 2.21
C VAL A 31 1.20 11.44 3.00
N ARG A 32 1.43 11.11 4.28
CA ARG A 32 0.35 10.97 5.26
C ARG A 32 -0.14 12.37 5.58
N THR A 33 -1.35 12.69 5.15
CA THR A 33 -2.07 13.86 5.64
C THR A 33 -2.34 13.72 7.13
N ALA A 34 -2.56 14.85 7.83
CA ALA A 34 -3.08 14.81 9.19
C ALA A 34 -4.47 14.14 9.27
N ALA A 35 -5.21 14.13 8.16
CA ALA A 35 -6.47 13.43 8.00
C ALA A 35 -6.29 11.90 7.91
N PHE A 36 -7.20 11.17 8.56
CA PHE A 36 -7.30 9.71 8.54
C PHE A 36 -7.53 9.15 7.12
N ASP A 37 -6.94 7.99 6.81
CA ASP A 37 -7.09 7.37 5.49
C ASP A 37 -8.48 6.74 5.27
N GLY A 38 -9.28 6.60 6.33
CA GLY A 38 -10.68 6.21 6.24
C GLY A 38 -11.43 6.20 7.57
N PRO A 39 -12.75 5.99 7.54
CA PRO A 39 -13.60 6.04 8.73
C PRO A 39 -13.30 4.92 9.74
N ILE A 40 -12.88 3.74 9.28
CA ILE A 40 -12.48 2.62 10.15
C ILE A 40 -11.18 2.93 10.89
N GLU A 41 -10.21 3.60 10.24
CA GLU A 41 -8.97 3.99 10.90
C GLU A 41 -9.22 5.05 11.98
N LEU A 42 -10.11 6.02 11.70
CA LEU A 42 -10.53 7.00 12.69
C LEU A 42 -11.16 6.29 13.91
N LEU A 43 -12.10 5.37 13.68
CA LEU A 43 -12.72 4.60 14.76
C LEU A 43 -11.69 3.78 15.55
N LEU A 44 -10.74 3.13 14.88
CA LEU A 44 -9.67 2.40 15.55
C LEU A 44 -8.84 3.34 16.45
N THR A 45 -8.51 4.52 15.96
CA THR A 45 -7.73 5.51 16.71
C THR A 45 -8.49 6.00 17.95
N LEU A 46 -9.80 6.25 17.82
CA LEU A 46 -10.65 6.64 18.94
C LEU A 46 -10.79 5.52 19.97
N ALA A 47 -11.02 4.29 19.52
CA ALA A 47 -11.13 3.13 20.41
C ALA A 47 -9.82 2.83 21.15
N GLN A 48 -8.67 2.99 20.49
CA GLN A 48 -7.35 2.85 21.12
C GLN A 48 -7.11 3.90 22.22
N ARG A 49 -7.57 5.14 22.03
CA ARG A 49 -7.46 6.21 23.05
C ARG A 49 -8.31 5.93 24.29
N ALA A 50 -9.37 5.15 24.16
CA ALA A 50 -10.23 4.77 25.28
C ALA A 50 -9.63 3.66 26.14
N GLU A 51 -8.50 3.03 25.74
CA GLU A 51 -7.86 1.89 26.43
C GLU A 51 -8.79 0.69 26.66
N VAL A 52 -9.86 0.55 25.86
CA VAL A 52 -10.84 -0.54 25.96
C VAL A 52 -10.60 -1.59 24.88
N ASP A 53 -10.98 -2.84 25.17
CA ASP A 53 -11.04 -3.91 24.18
C ASP A 53 -12.04 -3.57 23.04
N LEU A 54 -11.60 -3.76 21.79
CA LEU A 54 -12.39 -3.46 20.59
C LEU A 54 -13.68 -4.30 20.51
N ALA A 55 -13.65 -5.52 21.04
CA ALA A 55 -14.83 -6.39 21.06
C ALA A 55 -15.89 -5.92 22.06
N ALA A 56 -15.45 -5.32 23.17
CA ALA A 56 -16.32 -4.94 24.29
C ALA A 56 -16.81 -3.49 24.24
N ILE A 57 -16.14 -2.62 23.48
CA ILE A 57 -16.48 -1.20 23.45
C ILE A 57 -17.84 -0.95 22.77
N PRO A 58 -18.78 -0.23 23.42
CA PRO A 58 -19.99 0.21 22.75
C PRO A 58 -19.66 1.28 21.71
N LEU A 59 -19.97 1.07 20.43
CA LEU A 59 -19.68 2.07 19.40
C LEU A 59 -20.47 3.36 19.62
N ALA A 60 -21.63 3.28 20.28
CA ALA A 60 -22.44 4.43 20.67
C ALA A 60 -21.64 5.46 21.49
N SER A 61 -20.71 5.02 22.35
CA SER A 61 -19.89 5.94 23.17
C SER A 61 -18.83 6.69 22.36
N LEU A 62 -18.43 6.18 21.18
CA LEU A 62 -17.44 6.82 20.31
C LEU A 62 -18.06 7.88 19.39
N THR A 63 -19.39 7.97 19.32
CA THR A 63 -20.11 8.82 18.36
C THR A 63 -19.71 10.30 18.45
N ASP A 64 -19.63 10.86 19.67
CA ASP A 64 -19.33 12.29 19.85
C ASP A 64 -17.90 12.62 19.42
N ASP A 65 -16.95 11.76 19.78
CA ASP A 65 -15.56 11.92 19.41
C ASP A 65 -15.36 11.72 17.91
N TYR A 66 -16.13 10.82 17.28
CA TYR A 66 -16.13 10.61 15.84
C TYR A 66 -16.61 11.85 15.08
N LEU A 67 -17.73 12.43 15.50
CA LEU A 67 -18.26 13.66 14.88
C LEU A 67 -17.30 14.84 15.09
N ARG A 68 -16.75 15.00 16.29
CA ARG A 68 -15.76 16.04 16.59
C ARG A 68 -14.50 15.91 15.73
N ALA A 69 -14.03 14.69 15.50
CA ALA A 69 -12.87 14.44 14.66
C ALA A 69 -13.15 14.83 13.19
N ILE A 70 -14.32 14.49 12.65
CA ILE A 70 -14.71 14.89 11.28
C ILE A 70 -14.79 16.42 11.14
N GLU A 71 -15.38 17.11 12.11
CA GLU A 71 -15.49 18.57 12.10
C GLU A 71 -14.13 19.27 12.18
N HIS A 72 -13.20 18.70 12.95
CA HIS A 72 -11.85 19.21 13.12
C HIS A 72 -10.96 18.96 11.90
N ASP A 73 -10.87 17.71 11.46
CA ASP A 73 -9.94 17.29 10.40
C ASP A 73 -10.45 17.57 8.99
N ARG A 74 -11.77 17.74 8.85
CA ARG A 74 -12.48 18.03 7.58
C ARG A 74 -11.98 17.16 6.43
N PRO A 75 -12.35 15.86 6.41
CA PRO A 75 -11.89 14.94 5.37
C PRO A 75 -12.25 15.49 3.97
N PRO A 76 -11.41 15.21 2.96
CA PRO A 76 -11.61 15.75 1.62
C PRO A 76 -12.92 15.26 1.02
N LEU A 77 -13.48 16.06 0.11
CA LEU A 77 -14.86 15.90 -0.38
C LEU A 77 -15.10 14.54 -1.05
N ASP A 78 -14.07 13.97 -1.68
CA ASP A 78 -14.06 12.65 -2.33
C ASP A 78 -14.24 11.50 -1.32
N ARG A 79 -13.86 11.69 -0.06
CA ARG A 79 -13.96 10.68 1.01
C ARG A 79 -15.07 10.97 2.02
N LEU A 80 -15.53 12.22 2.13
CA LEU A 80 -16.50 12.66 3.12
C LEU A 80 -17.77 11.79 3.17
N ALA A 81 -18.27 11.35 2.01
CA ALA A 81 -19.45 10.49 1.94
C ALA A 81 -19.31 9.20 2.78
N ALA A 82 -18.14 8.55 2.75
CA ALA A 82 -17.90 7.34 3.52
C ALA A 82 -17.91 7.61 5.05
N PHE A 83 -17.40 8.76 5.47
CA PHE A 83 -17.47 9.19 6.88
C PHE A 83 -18.89 9.49 7.32
N LEU A 84 -19.68 10.18 6.48
CA LEU A 84 -21.07 10.50 6.80
C LEU A 84 -21.96 9.27 6.92
N VAL A 85 -21.76 8.24 6.09
CA VAL A 85 -22.51 6.97 6.19
C VAL A 85 -22.27 6.30 7.54
N ILE A 86 -21.00 6.21 7.98
CA ILE A 86 -20.67 5.63 9.28
C ILE A 86 -21.17 6.52 10.42
N GLY A 87 -20.97 7.84 10.32
CA GLY A 87 -21.44 8.81 11.32
C GLY A 87 -22.96 8.78 11.52
N ALA A 88 -23.73 8.73 10.44
CA ALA A 88 -25.19 8.63 10.50
C ALA A 88 -25.63 7.36 11.23
N ARG A 89 -24.96 6.23 10.96
CA ARG A 89 -25.29 4.96 11.62
C ARG A 89 -24.86 4.93 13.09
N LEU A 90 -23.75 5.57 13.45
CA LEU A 90 -23.35 5.77 14.86
C LEU A 90 -24.36 6.64 15.62
N VAL A 91 -24.86 7.71 15.00
CA VAL A 91 -25.91 8.55 15.59
C VAL A 91 -27.19 7.74 15.80
N GLN A 92 -27.57 6.91 14.84
CA GLN A 92 -28.70 6.00 14.99
C GLN A 92 -28.49 5.03 16.15
N LEU A 93 -27.28 4.44 16.26
CA LEU A 93 -26.91 3.54 17.34
C LEU A 93 -26.98 4.23 18.71
N LYS A 94 -26.49 5.47 18.81
CA LYS A 94 -26.56 6.25 20.05
C LYS A 94 -28.00 6.63 20.41
N ALA A 95 -28.84 6.96 19.43
CA ALA A 95 -30.26 7.26 19.67
C ALA A 95 -31.01 6.04 20.22
N ALA A 96 -30.82 4.87 19.61
CA ALA A 96 -31.41 3.61 20.09
C ALA A 96 -30.95 3.27 21.51
N ALA A 97 -29.64 3.37 21.79
CA ALA A 97 -29.09 3.14 23.13
C ALA A 97 -29.68 4.08 24.21
N LEU A 98 -30.12 5.29 23.83
CA LEU A 98 -30.74 6.26 24.73
C LEU A 98 -32.27 6.13 24.82
N MET A 99 -32.91 5.39 23.91
CA MET A 99 -34.37 5.20 23.87
C MET A 99 -34.77 3.71 23.78
N PRO A 100 -34.59 2.93 24.87
CA PRO A 100 -34.74 1.46 24.86
C PRO A 100 -36.18 0.94 24.65
N GLN A 101 -37.15 1.83 24.44
CA GLN A 101 -38.57 1.49 24.29
C GLN A 101 -39.03 1.58 22.82
N ALA A 102 -38.14 1.97 21.90
CA ALA A 102 -38.46 2.21 20.50
C ALA A 102 -38.03 1.02 19.62
N GLN A 103 -39.01 0.20 19.22
CA GLN A 103 -38.95 -0.75 18.10
C GLN A 103 -37.90 -1.88 18.18
N MET A 104 -38.33 -3.07 18.60
CA MET A 104 -37.50 -4.29 18.66
C MET A 104 -36.83 -4.71 17.33
N GLY A 105 -37.38 -4.31 16.18
CA GLY A 105 -36.84 -4.70 14.86
C GLY A 105 -35.64 -3.89 14.40
N GLU A 106 -35.59 -2.58 14.69
CA GLU A 106 -34.46 -1.72 14.31
C GLU A 106 -33.23 -2.00 15.18
N GLU A 107 -33.45 -2.46 16.42
CA GLU A 107 -32.41 -2.78 17.38
C GLU A 107 -31.55 -3.99 16.97
N GLU A 108 -32.15 -5.04 16.41
CA GLU A 108 -31.41 -6.22 15.95
C GLU A 108 -30.51 -5.89 14.75
N ASP A 109 -31.01 -5.12 13.78
CA ASP A 109 -30.23 -4.64 12.63
C ASP A 109 -29.08 -3.71 13.04
N LEU A 110 -29.29 -2.89 14.07
CA LEU A 110 -28.26 -2.01 14.61
C LEU A 110 -27.16 -2.82 15.30
N GLN A 111 -27.55 -3.81 16.10
CA GLN A 111 -26.61 -4.68 16.80
C GLN A 111 -25.75 -5.49 15.81
N ALA A 112 -26.37 -6.08 14.79
CA ALA A 112 -25.67 -6.81 13.74
C ALA A 112 -24.68 -5.91 12.97
N TRP A 113 -25.07 -4.66 12.71
CA TRP A 113 -24.19 -3.68 12.11
C TRP A 113 -23.01 -3.32 13.03
N GLU A 114 -23.26 -3.11 14.32
CA GLU A 114 -22.20 -2.82 15.31
C GLU A 114 -21.18 -3.96 15.37
N ASP A 115 -21.64 -5.21 15.45
CA ASP A 115 -20.78 -6.39 15.50
C ASP A 115 -19.94 -6.54 14.21
N ALA A 116 -20.55 -6.26 13.05
CA ALA A 116 -19.83 -6.25 11.78
C ALA A 116 -18.72 -5.18 11.74
N ILE A 117 -18.96 -4.00 12.32
CA ILE A 117 -17.94 -2.94 12.41
C ILE A 117 -16.83 -3.33 13.38
N LYS A 118 -17.15 -3.93 14.53
CA LYS A 118 -16.15 -4.45 15.48
C LYS A 118 -15.23 -5.48 14.83
N GLY A 119 -15.79 -6.44 14.10
CA GLY A 119 -15.00 -7.42 13.36
C GLY A 119 -14.05 -6.78 12.33
N ARG A 120 -14.52 -5.73 11.63
CA ARG A 120 -13.67 -4.96 10.70
C ARG A 120 -12.56 -4.18 11.42
N LEU A 121 -12.82 -3.64 12.61
CA LEU A 121 -11.79 -2.97 13.41
C LEU A 121 -10.67 -3.94 13.83
N GLU A 122 -11.03 -5.14 14.25
CA GLU A 122 -10.05 -6.19 14.61
C GLU A 122 -9.24 -6.67 13.39
N GLU A 123 -9.89 -6.86 12.25
CA GLU A 123 -9.22 -7.19 11.00
C GLU A 123 -8.25 -6.09 10.58
N TYR A 124 -8.71 -4.84 10.55
CA TYR A 124 -7.88 -3.69 10.20
C TYR A 124 -6.70 -3.52 11.14
N LYS A 125 -6.91 -3.68 12.46
CA LYS A 125 -5.83 -3.67 13.47
C LYS A 125 -4.75 -4.72 13.16
N ARG A 126 -5.16 -5.98 12.91
CA ARG A 126 -4.22 -7.06 12.57
C ARG A 126 -3.42 -6.75 11.31
N PHE A 127 -4.08 -6.27 10.25
CA PHE A 127 -3.37 -5.90 9.03
C PHE A 127 -2.44 -4.71 9.21
N LYS A 128 -2.83 -3.71 10.01
CA LYS A 128 -1.99 -2.56 10.34
C LYS A 128 -0.72 -3.00 11.06
N GLU A 129 -0.84 -3.87 12.07
CA GLU A 129 0.31 -4.43 12.80
C GLU A 129 1.24 -5.26 11.90
N LEU A 130 0.67 -6.07 11.00
CA LEU A 130 1.44 -6.84 10.02
C LEU A 130 2.16 -5.93 9.02
N ALA A 131 1.48 -4.91 8.50
CA ALA A 131 2.06 -3.94 7.58
C ALA A 131 3.24 -3.20 8.24
N GLU A 132 3.07 -2.75 9.48
CA GLU A 132 4.15 -2.13 10.26
C GLU A 132 5.32 -3.08 10.51
N SER A 133 5.04 -4.36 10.81
CA SER A 133 6.07 -5.39 10.98
C SER A 133 6.86 -5.61 9.68
N LEU A 134 6.18 -5.67 8.54
CA LEU A 134 6.80 -5.78 7.23
C LEU A 134 7.63 -4.53 6.88
N MET A 135 7.12 -3.34 7.19
CA MET A 135 7.87 -2.08 7.01
C MET A 135 9.14 -2.07 7.85
N ARG A 136 9.08 -2.49 9.13
CA ARG A 136 10.26 -2.62 10.00
C ARG A 136 11.27 -3.62 9.45
N ARG A 137 10.81 -4.77 8.94
CA ARG A 137 11.68 -5.78 8.30
C ARG A 137 12.35 -5.22 7.05
N HIS A 138 11.60 -4.56 6.18
CA HIS A 138 12.15 -3.92 4.98
C HIS A 138 13.18 -2.84 5.34
N ALA A 139 12.88 -1.99 6.34
CA ALA A 139 13.80 -0.96 6.84
C ALA A 139 15.08 -1.55 7.46
N SER A 140 15.03 -2.76 8.02
CA SER A 140 16.20 -3.43 8.59
C SER A 140 17.24 -3.89 7.56
N GLY A 141 16.95 -3.79 6.25
CA GLY A 141 17.88 -4.15 5.17
C GLY A 141 18.18 -5.64 5.05
N ARG A 142 17.53 -6.49 5.86
CA ARG A 142 17.71 -7.95 5.84
C ARG A 142 16.92 -8.57 4.70
N PHE A 143 17.44 -8.43 3.49
CA PHE A 143 16.91 -9.10 2.31
C PHE A 143 17.66 -10.43 2.12
N THR A 144 16.97 -11.56 2.30
CA THR A 144 17.47 -12.84 1.82
C THR A 144 17.14 -12.96 0.34
N PHE A 145 18.12 -12.70 -0.52
CA PHE A 145 18.00 -13.01 -1.94
C PHE A 145 18.21 -14.51 -2.13
N ALA A 146 17.13 -15.26 -2.35
CA ALA A 146 17.23 -16.64 -2.80
C ALA A 146 17.74 -16.63 -4.25
N GLY A 147 19.07 -16.61 -4.45
CA GLY A 147 19.65 -16.53 -5.79
C GLY A 147 21.14 -16.22 -5.90
N LEU A 148 21.94 -16.42 -4.85
CA LEU A 148 23.41 -16.36 -4.94
C LEU A 148 24.06 -17.76 -5.02
N LEU A 149 23.28 -18.80 -5.35
CA LEU A 149 23.91 -19.93 -6.03
C LEU A 149 24.26 -19.42 -7.42
N GLU A 150 25.55 -19.38 -7.73
CA GLU A 150 25.98 -19.27 -9.12
C GLU A 150 25.11 -20.25 -9.91
N PRO A 151 24.35 -19.78 -10.93
CA PRO A 151 23.57 -20.71 -11.73
C PRO A 151 24.56 -21.75 -12.22
N ASP A 152 24.24 -23.03 -12.04
CA ASP A 152 25.03 -24.10 -12.62
C ASP A 152 24.99 -23.84 -14.13
N VAL A 153 26.06 -23.24 -14.68
CA VAL A 153 26.12 -22.84 -16.08
C VAL A 153 26.31 -24.13 -16.86
N ILE A 154 25.22 -24.89 -17.02
CA ILE A 154 25.15 -25.95 -18.00
C ILE A 154 25.33 -25.23 -19.34
N PRO A 155 26.40 -25.49 -20.11
CA PRO A 155 26.60 -24.83 -21.39
C PRO A 155 25.42 -25.21 -22.29
N GLN A 156 24.45 -24.32 -22.41
CA GLN A 156 23.35 -24.54 -23.35
C GLN A 156 23.96 -24.51 -24.75
N ALA A 157 23.74 -25.58 -25.51
CA ALA A 157 24.05 -25.60 -26.93
C ALA A 157 23.50 -24.32 -27.56
N ARG A 158 24.32 -23.64 -28.37
CA ARG A 158 24.04 -22.35 -29.03
C ARG A 158 22.56 -22.30 -29.45
N VAL A 159 21.72 -21.61 -28.68
CA VAL A 159 20.29 -21.56 -28.94
C VAL A 159 20.10 -20.72 -30.20
N GLN A 160 19.69 -21.36 -31.29
CA GLN A 160 19.29 -20.63 -32.49
C GLN A 160 17.91 -20.04 -32.24
N VAL A 161 17.86 -18.78 -31.83
CA VAL A 161 16.63 -18.03 -31.63
C VAL A 161 16.34 -17.25 -32.90
N SER A 162 15.10 -17.32 -33.40
CA SER A 162 14.67 -16.47 -34.52
C SER A 162 14.53 -15.01 -34.06
N LEU A 163 14.71 -14.07 -34.99
CA LEU A 163 14.55 -12.64 -34.68
C LEU A 163 13.17 -12.34 -34.11
N ASP A 164 12.13 -13.03 -34.60
CA ASP A 164 10.75 -12.87 -34.13
C ASP A 164 10.56 -13.35 -32.68
N ALA A 165 11.25 -14.42 -32.29
CA ALA A 165 11.21 -14.92 -30.91
C ALA A 165 11.93 -13.96 -29.95
N LEU A 166 13.05 -13.36 -30.38
CA LEU A 166 13.74 -12.33 -29.61
C LEU A 166 12.90 -11.05 -29.50
N ALA A 167 12.30 -10.60 -30.61
CA ALA A 167 11.42 -9.44 -30.64
C ALA A 167 10.20 -9.65 -29.74
N SER A 168 9.59 -10.85 -29.78
CA SER A 168 8.46 -11.21 -28.92
C SER A 168 8.84 -11.22 -27.43
N ALA A 169 10.00 -11.79 -27.08
CA ALA A 169 10.49 -11.79 -25.71
C ALA A 169 10.80 -10.37 -25.20
N PHE A 170 11.41 -9.55 -26.06
CA PHE A 170 11.70 -8.14 -25.76
C PHE A 170 10.42 -7.33 -25.56
N GLN A 171 9.41 -7.51 -26.42
CA GLN A 171 8.08 -6.91 -26.21
C GLN A 171 7.40 -7.41 -24.95
N GLN A 172 7.60 -8.67 -24.56
CA GLN A 172 7.10 -9.23 -23.31
C GLN A 172 7.71 -8.54 -22.07
N VAL A 173 9.01 -8.22 -22.12
CA VAL A 173 9.71 -7.50 -21.05
C VAL A 173 9.27 -6.04 -21.00
N LEU A 174 9.17 -5.37 -22.14
CA LEU A 174 8.65 -3.99 -22.21
C LEU A 174 7.19 -3.89 -21.76
N GLY A 175 6.36 -4.90 -22.08
CA GLY A 175 4.99 -5.01 -21.56
C GLY A 175 4.93 -5.25 -20.05
N ARG A 176 5.99 -5.83 -19.47
CA ARG A 176 6.15 -6.02 -18.02
C ARG A 176 6.46 -4.71 -17.28
N ASP A 177 7.15 -3.77 -17.93
CA ASP A 177 7.43 -2.45 -17.34
C ASP A 177 6.24 -1.48 -17.49
N GLY A 178 5.49 -1.59 -18.60
CA GLY A 178 4.22 -0.88 -18.77
C GLY A 178 3.17 -1.27 -17.71
N THR A 179 3.21 -2.50 -17.20
CA THR A 179 2.32 -2.96 -16.13
C THR A 179 2.76 -2.56 -14.73
N ARG A 180 4.02 -2.16 -14.51
CA ARG A 180 4.44 -1.52 -13.24
C ARG A 180 4.01 -0.07 -13.16
N VAL A 181 3.98 0.66 -14.27
CA VAL A 181 3.48 2.03 -14.34
C VAL A 181 1.94 2.06 -14.38
N ALA A 182 1.29 1.12 -15.07
CA ALA A 182 -0.17 1.06 -15.13
C ALA A 182 -0.83 0.51 -13.84
N ARG A 183 -0.17 -0.36 -13.06
CA ARG A 183 -0.65 -0.70 -11.69
C ARG A 183 -0.51 0.45 -10.68
N ARG A 184 0.23 1.50 -11.02
CA ARG A 184 0.22 2.77 -10.27
C ARG A 184 -0.93 3.69 -10.67
N GLN A 185 -1.61 3.46 -11.80
CA GLN A 185 -2.66 4.36 -12.30
C GLN A 185 -4.04 3.69 -12.48
N ALA A 186 -4.19 2.37 -12.32
CA ALA A 186 -5.49 1.72 -12.28
C ALA A 186 -5.50 0.49 -11.36
N ARG A 187 -6.24 0.59 -10.26
CA ARG A 187 -6.97 -0.55 -9.71
C ARG A 187 -8.41 -0.10 -9.45
N PRO A 188 -9.39 -0.44 -10.31
CA PRO A 188 -10.59 -1.06 -9.79
C PRO A 188 -10.26 -2.52 -9.48
N ALA A 189 -10.54 -2.91 -8.24
CA ALA A 189 -10.72 -4.31 -7.87
C ALA A 189 -11.79 -4.91 -8.81
N PRO A 190 -11.60 -6.16 -9.27
CA PRO A 190 -11.95 -7.32 -8.45
C PRO A 190 -10.80 -8.34 -8.36
#